data_AF-A0A512BJH8-F1
#
_entry.id   AF-A0A512BJH8-F1
#
_cell.length_a   1.000
_cell.length_b   1.000
_cell.length_c   1.000
_cell.angle_alpha   90.00
_cell.angle_beta   90.00
_cell.angle_gamma   90.00
#
_symmetry.space_group_name_H-M   'P 1'
#
loop_
_entity.id
_entity.type
_entity.pdbx_description
1 polymer ?
#
loop_
_entity_poly.entity_id
_entity_poly.type
_entity_poly.pdbx_seq_one_letter_code
_entity_poly.pdbx_strand_id
1 'polypeptide(L)'
;MKSAKRDLLVLTKKVSINEKELQLEVEKLHDLLFHVESMDNFCIANEIIDLNKYKIIENPIKIRRLISSNKLQPFQFINNKN
;
A
#
# COMPACT_ATOMS: atom_id res chain seq x y z
N MET A 1 -0.95 -11.55 -6.92
CA MET A 1 -1.46 -11.65 -5.52
C MET A 1 -2.79 -12.38 -5.54
N LYS A 2 -3.16 -13.14 -4.49
CA LYS A 2 -4.53 -13.69 -4.39
C LYS A 2 -5.52 -12.52 -4.46
N SER A 3 -6.67 -12.72 -5.09
CA SER A 3 -7.79 -11.77 -5.02
C SER A 3 -8.18 -11.65 -3.55
N ALA A 4 -7.58 -10.68 -2.87
CA ALA A 4 -8.00 -10.30 -1.54
C ALA A 4 -9.35 -9.63 -1.74
N LYS A 5 -10.39 -10.13 -1.07
CA LYS A 5 -11.60 -9.35 -0.85
C LYS A 5 -11.16 -8.12 -0.06
N ARG A 6 -10.84 -7.04 -0.77
CA ARG A 6 -10.42 -5.77 -0.20
C ARG A 6 -11.69 -4.99 0.12
N ASP A 7 -11.81 -4.57 1.36
CA ASP A 7 -12.83 -3.59 1.74
C ASP A 7 -12.32 -2.21 1.29
N LEU A 8 -13.02 -1.58 0.35
CA LEU A 8 -12.71 -0.24 -0.15
C LEU A 8 -13.67 0.76 0.49
N LEU A 9 -13.14 1.64 1.34
CA LEU A 9 -13.89 2.80 1.84
C LEU A 9 -13.77 3.94 0.83
N VAL A 10 -14.84 4.20 0.07
CA VAL A 10 -14.87 5.24 -0.96
C VAL A 10 -15.67 6.43 -0.46
N LEU A 11 -15.00 7.59 -0.33
CA LEU A 11 -15.65 8.85 0.04
C LEU A 11 -16.10 9.57 -1.23
N THR A 12 -17.42 9.66 -1.43
CA THR A 12 -18.01 10.40 -2.55
C THR A 12 -18.69 11.67 -2.03
N LYS A 13 -18.53 12.78 -2.75
CA LYS A 13 -19.32 13.99 -2.50
C LYS A 13 -20.72 13.71 -3.03
N LYS A 14 -21.76 13.98 -2.24
CA LYS A 14 -23.20 13.69 -2.51
C LYS A 14 -23.76 14.39 -3.77
N VAL A 15 -23.25 14.04 -4.94
CA VAL A 15 -23.75 14.52 -6.24
C VAL A 15 -24.01 13.29 -7.10
N SER A 16 -25.25 12.82 -7.02
CA SER A 16 -25.98 12.08 -8.05
C SER A 16 -25.23 10.98 -8.82
N ILE A 17 -24.36 10.21 -8.19
CA ILE A 17 -23.83 8.98 -8.79
C ILE A 17 -24.88 7.89 -8.56
N ASN A 18 -25.38 7.31 -9.64
CA ASN A 18 -26.25 6.13 -9.57
C ASN A 18 -25.47 4.96 -8.95
N GLU A 19 -26.09 4.11 -8.13
CA GLU A 19 -25.42 2.96 -7.48
C GLU A 19 -24.62 2.10 -8.47
N LYS A 20 -25.13 1.92 -9.69
CA LYS A 20 -24.43 1.20 -10.76
C LYS A 20 -23.15 1.88 -11.22
N GLU A 21 -23.18 3.21 -11.34
CA GLU A 21 -22.00 4.00 -11.74
C GLU A 21 -20.96 3.97 -10.62
N LEU A 22 -21.40 4.06 -9.36
CA LEU A 22 -20.51 3.93 -8.21
C LEU A 22 -19.82 2.56 -8.22
N GLN A 23 -20.59 1.48 -8.41
CA GLN A 23 -20.05 0.12 -8.46
C GLN A 23 -19.00 -0.03 -9.57
N LEU A 24 -19.29 0.51 -10.76
CA LEU A 24 -18.34 0.51 -11.88
C LEU A 24 -17.05 1.26 -11.53
N GLU A 25 -17.14 2.42 -10.88
CA GLU A 25 -15.95 3.17 -10.45
C GLU A 25 -15.15 2.41 -9.38
N VAL A 26 -15.81 1.72 -8.44
CA VAL A 26 -15.14 0.85 -7.47
C VAL A 26 -14.42 -0.31 -8.16
N GLU A 27 -15.02 -0.93 -9.17
CA GLU A 27 -14.38 -2.00 -9.96
C GLU A 27 -13.14 -1.49 -10.71
N LYS A 28 -13.23 -0.33 -11.37
CA LYS A 28 -12.07 0.29 -12.03
C LYS A 28 -10.95 0.59 -11.03
N LEU A 29 -11.28 1.10 -9.84
CA LEU A 29 -10.31 1.33 -8.77
C LEU A 29 -9.69 0.02 -8.30
N HIS A 30 -10.49 -1.04 -8.14
CA HIS A 30 -9.98 -2.35 -7.77
C HIS A 30 -8.96 -2.87 -8.79
N ASP A 31 -9.29 -2.79 -10.09
CA ASP A 31 -8.42 -3.21 -11.18
C ASP A 31 -7.12 -2.40 -11.20
N LEU A 32 -7.20 -1.08 -11.04
CA LEU A 32 -6.01 -0.23 -10.98
C LEU A 32 -5.14 -0.62 -9.79
N LEU A 33 -5.72 -0.74 -8.59
CA LEU A 33 -5.02 -1.15 -7.36
C LEU A 33 -4.42 -2.55 -7.50
N PHE A 34 -5.09 -3.49 -8.17
CA PHE A 34 -4.58 -4.82 -8.40
C PHE A 34 -3.25 -4.82 -9.16
N HIS A 35 -3.09 -3.94 -10.14
CA HIS A 35 -1.86 -3.85 -10.94
C HIS A 35 -0.74 -3.08 -10.23
N VAL A 36 -1.07 -2.07 -9.42
CA VAL A 36 -0.06 -1.23 -8.75
C VAL A 36 0.38 -1.77 -7.39
N GLU A 37 -0.49 -2.46 -6.66
CA GLU A 37 -0.17 -3.04 -5.35
C GLU A 37 0.62 -4.33 -5.54
N SER A 38 1.91 -4.21 -5.83
CA SER A 38 2.86 -5.31 -5.80
C SER A 38 3.88 -5.09 -4.69
N MET A 39 4.44 -6.18 -4.16
CA MET A 39 5.52 -6.10 -3.17
C MET A 39 6.74 -5.36 -3.74
N ASP A 40 6.99 -5.49 -5.04
CA ASP A 40 8.11 -4.82 -5.70
C ASP A 40 7.86 -3.30 -5.77
N ASN A 41 6.67 -2.86 -6.18
CA ASN A 41 6.29 -1.45 -6.17
C ASN A 41 6.31 -0.87 -4.75
N PHE A 42 5.80 -1.63 -3.77
CA PHE A 42 5.86 -1.24 -2.36
C PHE A 42 7.31 -1.00 -1.91
N CYS A 43 8.24 -1.91 -2.24
CA CYS A 43 9.63 -1.79 -1.81
C CYS A 43 10.40 -0.66 -2.51
N ILE A 44 9.96 -0.23 -3.69
CA ILE A 44 10.53 0.90 -4.43
C ILE A 44 10.02 2.23 -3.86
N ALA A 45 8.71 2.32 -3.60
CA ALA A 45 8.05 3.55 -3.17
C ALA A 45 8.27 3.90 -1.68
N ASN A 46 8.71 2.93 -0.87
CA ASN A 46 8.88 3.13 0.56
C ASN A 46 10.34 2.98 0.99
N GLU A 47 10.67 3.54 2.14
CA GLU A 47 11.90 3.35 2.89
C GLU A 47 11.59 2.97 4.34
N ILE A 48 12.56 2.40 5.04
CA ILE A 48 12.45 2.14 6.48
C ILE A 48 13.36 3.08 7.24
N ILE A 49 12.77 3.93 8.08
CA ILE A 49 13.47 4.75 9.06
C ILE A 49 13.68 3.89 10.31
N ASP A 50 14.93 3.50 10.57
CA ASP A 50 15.30 2.69 11.73
C ASP A 50 16.04 3.55 12.76
N LEU A 51 15.31 4.04 13.75
CA LEU A 51 15.90 4.92 14.78
C LEU A 51 16.78 4.14 15.76
N ASN A 52 16.61 2.82 15.91
CA ASN A 52 17.51 2.01 16.74
C ASN A 52 18.94 2.01 16.20
N LYS A 53 19.08 2.17 14.88
CA LYS A 53 20.35 2.13 14.15
C LYS A 53 20.69 3.46 13.50
N TYR A 54 19.90 4.50 13.74
CA TYR A 54 20.04 5.84 13.16
C TYR A 54 20.30 5.80 11.64
N LYS A 55 19.49 5.05 10.90
CA LYS A 55 19.68 4.85 9.46
C LYS A 55 18.36 4.78 8.70
N ILE A 56 18.47 5.07 7.40
CA ILE A 56 17.40 4.88 6.43
C ILE A 56 17.75 3.66 5.57
N ILE A 57 16.79 2.74 5.40
CA ILE A 57 16.93 1.54 4.58
C ILE A 57 16.09 1.73 3.33
N GLU A 58 16.76 1.93 2.19
CA GLU A 58 16.09 2.08 0.89
C GLU A 58 16.23 0.86 -0.02
N ASN A 59 17.08 -0.11 0.37
CA ASN A 59 17.34 -1.29 -0.46
C ASN A 59 16.08 -2.18 -0.54
N PRO A 60 15.48 -2.41 -1.72
CA PRO A 60 14.21 -3.12 -1.85
C PRO A 60 14.23 -4.54 -1.29
N ILE A 61 15.36 -5.26 -1.43
CA ILE A 61 15.51 -6.63 -0.91
C ILE A 61 15.48 -6.62 0.63
N LYS A 62 16.14 -5.64 1.26
CA LYS A 62 16.12 -5.49 2.72
C LYS A 62 14.73 -5.12 3.22
N ILE A 63 14.04 -4.21 2.53
CA ILE A 63 12.68 -3.79 2.86
C ILE A 63 11.74 -5.00 2.76
N ARG A 64 11.76 -5.74 1.64
CA ARG A 64 10.95 -6.94 1.44
C ARG A 64 11.13 -7.94 2.57
N ARG A 65 12.37 -8.20 2.99
CA ARG A 65 12.67 -9.11 4.11
C ARG A 65 12.08 -8.62 5.43
N LEU A 66 12.21 -7.33 5.73
CA LEU A 66 11.66 -6.69 6.94
C LEU A 66 10.13 -6.73 7.00
N ILE A 67 9.46 -6.50 5.87
CA ILE A 67 8.01 -6.52 5.79
C ILE A 67 7.49 -7.96 5.85
N SER A 68 8.17 -8.89 5.18
CA SER A 68 7.77 -10.30 5.13
C SER A 68 7.89 -11.00 6.49
N SER A 69 8.67 -10.47 7.44
CA SER A 69 8.73 -11.01 8.80
C SER A 69 7.53 -10.63 9.67
N ASN A 70 6.57 -9.86 9.15
CA ASN A 70 5.32 -9.42 9.83
C ASN A 70 5.52 -8.74 11.19
N LYS A 71 6.74 -8.29 11.49
CA LYS A 71 7.08 -7.64 12.77
C LYS A 71 8.24 -6.68 12.58
N LEU A 72 7.93 -5.40 12.50
CA LEU A 72 8.91 -4.34 12.67
C LEU A 72 9.34 -4.28 14.13
N GLN A 73 10.59 -3.93 14.37
CA GLN A 73 11.04 -3.62 15.72
C GLN A 73 10.43 -2.29 16.18
N PRO A 74 10.30 -2.04 17.49
CA PRO A 74 10.00 -0.70 17.99
C PRO A 74 10.92 0.33 17.35
N PHE A 75 10.41 1.53 17.06
CA PHE A 75 11.15 2.62 16.41
C PHE A 75 11.67 2.34 14.98
N GLN A 76 11.08 1.36 14.30
CA GLN A 76 11.18 1.22 12.85
C GLN A 76 9.88 1.68 12.21
N PHE A 77 9.98 2.61 11.25
CA PHE A 77 8.83 3.21 10.58
C PHE A 77 8.95 3.00 9.08
N ILE A 78 7.83 2.63 8.43
CA ILE A 78 7.71 2.66 6.99
C ILE A 78 7.38 4.10 6.61
N ASN A 79 8.20 4.70 5.77
CA ASN A 79 7.98 6.02 5.23
C ASN A 79 7.76 5.91 3.72
N ASN A 80 6.69 6.52 3.22
CA ASN A 80 6.48 6.64 1.78
C ASN A 80 7.31 7.82 1.26
N LYS A 81 7.96 7.67 0.11
CA LYS A 81 8.83 8.72 -0.45
C LYS A 81 8.06 9.83 -1.19
N ASN A 82 6.75 9.68 -1.39
CA ASN A 82 5.89 10.66 -2.08
C ASN A 82 5.45 11.82 -1.18
#